data_AF-A0A1V2A5R0-F1
#
_entry.id   AF-A0A1V2A5R0-F1
#
_cell.length_a   1.000
_cell.length_b   1.000
_cell.length_c   1.000
_cell.angle_alpha   90.00
_cell.angle_beta   90.00
_cell.angle_gamma   90.00
#
_symmetry.space_group_name_H-M   'P 1'
#
loop_
_entity.id
_entity.type
_entity.pdbx_description
1 polymer ?
#
loop_
_entity_poly.entity_id
_entity_poly.type
_entity_poly.pdbx_seq_one_letter_code
_entity_poly.pdbx_strand_id
1 'polypeptide(L)'
;MSDLLKKKPNKLLNRGKQITPATTFSLDNDIKTREPVKEAETTPKKMPETKTRSTAASSTTTVRVSMSTKEKLNALVTMGTADSVDSLLEILIEEYHSTYLTKDEKKQYSLILDIYASKKKKN
;
A
#
# COMPACT_ATOMS: atom_id res chain seq x y z
N MET A 1 21.99 21.47 -56.50
CA MET A 1 20.57 21.64 -56.10
C MET A 1 19.79 20.43 -56.59
N SER A 2 19.16 19.70 -55.66
CA SER A 2 17.99 18.78 -55.83
C SER A 2 18.18 17.58 -56.79
N ASP A 3 17.76 16.36 -56.50
CA ASP A 3 16.40 15.97 -56.14
C ASP A 3 16.38 14.52 -55.56
N LEU A 4 16.60 14.36 -54.25
CA LEU A 4 16.50 13.07 -53.53
C LEU A 4 15.18 12.89 -52.76
N LEU A 5 14.19 13.77 -53.01
CA LEU A 5 12.91 13.80 -52.29
C LEU A 5 11.76 13.10 -53.04
N LYS A 6 12.02 12.47 -54.19
CA LYS A 6 11.02 11.64 -54.88
C LYS A 6 10.99 10.21 -54.32
N LYS A 7 10.64 10.09 -53.03
CA LYS A 7 10.33 8.79 -52.41
C LYS A 7 9.00 8.28 -52.96
N LYS A 8 9.05 7.31 -53.86
CA LYS A 8 7.87 6.49 -54.20
C LYS A 8 7.40 5.80 -52.92
N PRO A 9 6.10 5.86 -52.56
CA PRO A 9 5.62 5.18 -51.36
C PRO A 9 5.72 3.67 -51.59
N ASN A 10 6.54 3.00 -50.78
CA ASN A 10 6.63 1.54 -50.76
C ASN A 10 5.25 0.96 -50.44
N LYS A 11 4.57 0.40 -51.45
CA LYS A 11 3.24 -0.21 -51.36
C LYS A 11 3.17 -1.40 -50.38
N LEU A 12 4.33 -1.84 -49.87
CA LEU A 12 4.53 -2.91 -48.88
C LEU A 12 4.43 -2.43 -47.41
N LEU A 13 4.39 -1.11 -47.16
CA LEU A 13 4.26 -0.55 -45.80
C LEU A 13 2.81 -0.18 -45.43
N ASN A 14 1.83 -0.63 -46.22
CA ASN A 14 0.43 -0.53 -45.82
C ASN A 14 0.20 -1.46 -44.63
N ARG A 15 0.37 -0.93 -43.42
CA ARG A 15 -0.07 -1.57 -42.18
C ARG A 15 -1.53 -1.96 -42.39
N GLY A 16 -1.86 -3.23 -42.21
CA GLY A 16 -3.23 -3.73 -42.33
C GLY A 16 -4.19 -2.94 -41.44
N LYS A 17 -5.49 -3.01 -41.73
CA LYS A 17 -6.53 -2.29 -40.96
C LYS A 17 -6.30 -2.53 -39.47
N GLN A 18 -6.20 -1.45 -38.71
CA GLN A 18 -6.04 -1.49 -37.26
C GLN A 18 -7.26 -2.21 -36.66
N ILE A 19 -7.03 -3.42 -36.12
CA ILE A 19 -8.09 -4.23 -35.52
C ILE A 19 -8.31 -3.70 -34.10
N THR A 20 -9.40 -2.99 -33.89
CA THR A 20 -9.88 -2.66 -32.54
C THR A 20 -10.67 -3.85 -31.99
N PRO A 21 -10.46 -4.26 -30.73
CA PRO A 21 -11.21 -5.34 -30.12
C PRO A 21 -12.70 -5.01 -30.04
N ALA A 22 -13.55 -6.04 -30.20
CA ALA A 22 -15.01 -5.90 -30.18
C ALA A 22 -15.55 -5.47 -28.79
N THR A 23 -14.79 -5.73 -27.72
CA THR A 23 -15.16 -5.33 -26.37
C THR A 23 -13.93 -4.74 -25.67
N THR A 24 -14.08 -3.51 -25.16
CA THR A 24 -13.07 -2.85 -24.32
C THR A 24 -13.74 -2.51 -23.00
N PHE A 25 -13.24 -3.06 -21.89
CA PHE A 25 -13.75 -2.76 -20.56
C PHE A 25 -13.28 -1.35 -20.15
N SER A 26 -14.23 -0.44 -19.94
CA SER A 26 -13.98 0.93 -19.48
C SER A 26 -14.74 1.17 -18.18
N LEU A 27 -14.00 1.48 -17.11
CA LEU A 27 -14.53 1.67 -15.74
C LEU A 27 -15.46 2.89 -15.60
N ASP A 28 -15.54 3.77 -16.60
CA ASP A 28 -16.40 4.96 -16.56
C ASP A 28 -17.90 4.64 -16.73
N ASN A 29 -18.26 3.45 -17.22
CA ASN A 29 -19.65 3.08 -17.49
C ASN A 29 -20.40 2.52 -16.26
N ASP A 30 -19.68 2.03 -15.25
CA ASP A 30 -20.30 1.46 -14.05
C ASP A 30 -20.77 2.52 -13.04
N ILE A 31 -20.53 3.81 -13.32
CA ILE A 31 -20.94 4.93 -12.45
C ILE A 31 -22.35 5.45 -12.83
N LYS A 32 -22.93 5.06 -13.96
CA LYS A 32 -24.17 5.64 -14.50
C LYS A 32 -25.42 4.77 -14.33
N THR A 33 -25.63 4.20 -13.15
CA THR A 33 -26.94 3.61 -12.79
C THR A 33 -27.36 3.99 -11.37
N ARG A 34 -27.47 5.30 -11.10
CA ARG A 34 -28.38 5.84 -10.08
C ARG A 34 -28.98 7.14 -10.62
N GLU A 35 -30.25 7.08 -10.99
CA GLU A 35 -31.04 8.25 -11.35
C GLU A 35 -31.26 9.19 -10.14
N PRO A 36 -31.54 10.49 -10.38
CA PRO A 36 -31.21 11.59 -9.49
C PRO A 36 -32.41 12.08 -8.66
N VAL A 37 -32.17 12.47 -7.40
CA VAL A 37 -33.07 13.34 -6.64
C VAL A 37 -32.41 14.72 -6.48
N LYS A 38 -33.21 15.74 -6.76
CA LYS A 38 -32.85 17.14 -7.01
C LYS A 38 -32.37 17.92 -5.78
N GLU A 39 -31.34 18.72 -6.04
CA GLU A 39 -31.08 20.12 -5.64
C GLU A 39 -31.30 20.57 -4.18
N ALA A 40 -30.19 20.90 -3.53
CA ALA A 40 -30.05 22.17 -2.82
C ALA A 40 -28.62 22.68 -2.97
N GLU A 41 -28.47 23.88 -3.54
CA GLU A 41 -27.22 24.61 -3.67
C GLU A 41 -26.67 25.01 -2.29
N THR A 42 -25.45 24.59 -1.98
CA THR A 42 -24.52 25.38 -1.17
C THR A 42 -23.09 25.10 -1.63
N THR A 43 -22.46 26.02 -2.36
CA THR A 43 -21.02 26.20 -2.21
C THR A 43 -20.78 26.61 -0.75
N PRO A 44 -19.81 26.03 0.00
CA PRO A 44 -18.40 26.29 -0.31
C PRO A 44 -17.42 25.18 0.11
N LYS A 45 -16.14 25.46 -0.15
CA LYS A 45 -14.93 24.82 0.42
C LYS A 45 -14.58 23.45 -0.13
N LYS A 46 -13.63 23.51 -1.08
CA LYS A 46 -12.37 22.76 -1.05
C LYS A 46 -11.99 22.45 0.41
N MET A 47 -12.42 21.29 0.91
CA MET A 47 -11.93 20.78 2.18
C MET A 47 -10.50 20.31 1.91
N PRO A 48 -9.49 20.88 2.60
CA PRO A 48 -8.19 20.26 2.62
C PRO A 48 -8.40 18.88 3.22
N GLU A 49 -7.89 17.84 2.55
CA GLU A 49 -7.80 16.51 3.14
C GLU A 49 -7.29 16.67 4.57
N THR A 50 -8.18 16.32 5.49
CA THR A 50 -7.93 16.37 6.91
C THR A 50 -6.69 15.54 7.15
N LYS A 51 -5.55 16.22 7.38
CA LYS A 51 -4.40 15.64 8.06
C LYS A 51 -4.96 14.99 9.31
N THR A 52 -5.12 13.67 9.27
CA THR A 52 -5.37 12.86 10.45
C THR A 52 -4.24 13.16 11.39
N ARG A 53 -4.61 13.80 12.50
CA ARG A 53 -3.70 14.28 13.50
C ARG A 53 -3.14 13.07 14.23
N SER A 54 -1.83 12.89 14.08
CA SER A 54 -0.89 12.37 15.07
C SER A 54 -1.16 10.97 15.67
N THR A 55 -0.31 10.04 15.28
CA THR A 55 0.57 9.41 16.27
C THR A 55 1.98 9.88 15.96
N ALA A 56 2.80 10.09 16.98
CA ALA A 56 4.20 10.49 16.84
C ALA A 56 4.83 9.72 15.67
N ALA A 57 5.55 10.41 14.78
CA ALA A 57 6.25 9.77 13.68
C ALA A 57 7.15 8.66 14.25
N SER A 58 6.61 7.44 14.31
CA SER A 58 7.30 6.29 14.84
C SER A 58 8.44 6.09 13.89
N SER A 59 9.66 6.14 14.44
CA SER A 59 10.85 5.93 13.64
C SER A 59 10.72 4.56 12.98
N THR A 60 10.51 4.53 11.66
CA THR A 60 10.41 3.28 10.93
C THR A 60 11.78 2.63 10.90
N THR A 61 11.85 1.36 11.31
CA THR A 61 13.06 0.56 11.27
C THR A 61 12.85 -0.65 10.38
N THR A 62 13.88 -1.05 9.64
CA THR A 62 13.81 -2.23 8.78
C THR A 62 14.51 -3.41 9.45
N VAL A 63 13.83 -4.54 9.56
CA VAL A 63 14.41 -5.81 10.03
C VAL A 63 14.70 -6.70 8.81
N ARG A 64 15.91 -7.27 8.75
CA ARG A 64 16.26 -8.25 7.72
C ARG A 64 15.82 -9.64 8.17
N VAL A 65 15.06 -10.32 7.32
CA VAL A 65 14.52 -11.66 7.57
C VAL A 65 14.86 -12.60 6.41
N SER A 66 14.80 -13.91 6.65
CA SER A 66 14.99 -14.90 5.59
C SER A 66 13.86 -14.83 4.55
N MET A 67 14.11 -15.29 3.32
CA MET A 67 13.07 -15.30 2.30
C MET A 67 11.85 -16.14 2.72
N SER A 68 12.09 -17.30 3.33
CA SER A 68 11.04 -18.19 3.82
C SER A 68 10.15 -17.57 4.90
N THR A 69 10.69 -16.70 5.74
CA THR A 69 9.92 -16.01 6.79
C THR A 69 9.14 -14.84 6.22
N LYS A 70 9.74 -14.07 5.29
CA LYS A 70 9.05 -13.02 4.53
C LYS A 70 7.82 -13.58 3.81
N GLU A 71 7.96 -14.70 3.12
CA GLU A 71 6.85 -15.34 2.39
C GLU A 71 5.70 -15.75 3.33
N LYS A 72 6.02 -16.31 4.50
CA LYS A 72 5.02 -16.66 5.52
C LYS A 72 4.29 -15.44 6.08
N LEU A 73 5.02 -14.37 6.40
CA LEU A 73 4.42 -13.11 6.87
C LEU A 73 3.51 -12.50 5.80
N ASN A 74 3.96 -12.50 4.54
CA ASN A 74 3.15 -12.02 3.43
C ASN A 74 1.89 -12.88 3.24
N ALA A 75 2.01 -14.20 3.32
CA ALA A 75 0.86 -15.10 3.22
C ALA A 75 -0.21 -14.79 4.28
N LEU A 76 0.22 -14.61 5.54
CA LEU A 76 -0.68 -14.26 6.64
C LEU A 76 -1.39 -12.91 6.41
N VAL A 77 -0.66 -11.89 5.98
CA VAL A 77 -1.24 -10.59 5.61
C VAL A 77 -2.24 -10.74 4.45
N THR A 78 -1.91 -11.53 3.43
CA THR A 78 -2.84 -11.77 2.30
C THR A 78 -4.09 -12.55 2.69
N MET A 79 -4.04 -13.35 3.77
CA MET A 79 -5.20 -14.02 4.34
C MET A 79 -6.12 -13.08 5.14
N GLY A 80 -5.70 -11.84 5.38
CA GLY A 80 -6.49 -10.84 6.09
C GLY A 80 -6.40 -10.95 7.61
N THR A 81 -5.35 -11.58 8.17
CA THR A 81 -5.16 -11.61 9.63
C THR A 81 -4.76 -10.25 10.21
N ALA A 82 -4.13 -9.39 9.40
CA ALA A 82 -3.77 -8.02 9.75
C ALA A 82 -3.60 -7.14 8.50
N ASP A 83 -3.76 -5.83 8.65
CA ASP A 83 -3.64 -4.86 7.54
C ASP A 83 -2.20 -4.67 7.06
N SER A 84 -1.22 -4.89 7.94
CA SER A 84 0.21 -4.73 7.64
C SER A 84 1.06 -5.77 8.35
N VAL A 85 2.28 -6.00 7.83
CA VAL A 85 3.25 -6.91 8.46
C VAL A 85 3.65 -6.40 9.85
N ASP A 86 3.71 -5.09 10.06
CA ASP A 86 4.06 -4.50 11.36
C ASP A 86 2.97 -4.79 12.40
N SER A 87 1.71 -4.56 12.04
CA SER A 87 0.56 -4.89 12.88
C SER A 87 0.47 -6.38 13.19
N LEU A 88 0.78 -7.25 12.22
CA LEU A 88 0.84 -8.70 12.43
C LEU A 88 1.91 -9.07 13.47
N LEU A 89 3.09 -8.46 13.39
CA LEU A 89 4.17 -8.71 14.34
C LEU A 89 3.81 -8.23 15.75
N GLU A 90 3.14 -7.09 15.87
CA GLU A 90 2.66 -6.58 17.17
C GLU A 90 1.68 -7.55 17.84
N ILE A 91 0.70 -8.06 17.07
CA ILE A 91 -0.26 -9.06 17.57
C ILE A 91 0.46 -10.33 18.02
N LEU A 92 1.39 -10.85 17.20
CA LEU A 92 2.14 -12.07 17.53
C LEU A 92 3.01 -11.90 18.77
N ILE A 93 3.64 -10.74 18.94
CA ILE A 93 4.47 -10.44 20.12
C ILE A 93 3.60 -10.35 21.38
N GLU A 94 2.45 -9.67 21.30
CA GLU A 94 1.53 -9.55 22.44
C GLU A 94 0.93 -10.91 22.83
N GLU A 95 0.51 -11.71 21.84
CA GLU A 95 0.04 -13.08 22.08
C GLU A 95 1.14 -13.94 22.72
N TYR A 96 2.38 -13.80 22.23
CA TYR A 96 3.50 -14.54 22.79
C TYR A 96 3.78 -14.14 24.24
N HIS A 97 3.81 -12.84 24.51
CA HIS A 97 4.02 -12.27 25.83
C HIS A 97 2.90 -12.68 26.81
N SER A 98 1.64 -12.66 26.37
CA SER A 98 0.50 -13.01 27.21
C SER A 98 0.48 -14.50 27.54
N THR A 99 0.63 -15.36 26.52
CA THR A 99 0.32 -16.79 26.58
C THR A 99 1.49 -17.65 27.04
N TYR A 100 2.71 -17.37 26.59
CA TYR A 100 3.84 -18.30 26.78
C TYR A 100 4.82 -17.85 27.86
N LEU A 101 4.82 -16.56 28.23
CA LEU A 101 5.85 -16.01 29.10
C LEU A 101 5.50 -16.17 30.60
N THR A 102 6.42 -16.76 31.37
CA THR A 102 6.27 -16.90 32.83
C THR A 102 6.43 -15.55 33.54
N LYS A 103 5.99 -15.45 34.80
CA LYS A 103 6.00 -14.18 35.56
C LYS A 103 7.40 -13.59 35.70
N ASP A 104 8.43 -14.41 35.83
CA ASP A 104 9.80 -13.93 35.98
C ASP A 104 10.43 -13.54 34.65
N GLU A 105 10.14 -14.29 33.57
CA GLU A 105 10.54 -13.91 32.20
C GLU A 105 9.88 -12.59 31.76
N LYS A 106 8.63 -12.33 32.17
CA LYS A 106 7.95 -11.04 31.95
C LYS A 106 8.70 -9.86 32.59
N LYS A 107 9.23 -10.04 33.81
CA LYS A 107 10.05 -9.02 34.47
C LYS A 107 11.39 -8.81 33.77
N GLN A 108 12.01 -9.89 33.30
CA GLN A 108 13.25 -9.80 32.53
C GLN A 108 13.01 -9.03 31.21
N TYR A 109 11.91 -9.34 30.53
CA TYR A 109 11.48 -8.67 29.31
C TYR A 109 11.27 -7.17 29.52
N SER A 110 10.55 -6.76 30.57
CA SER A 110 10.34 -5.33 30.86
C SER A 110 11.65 -4.61 31.17
N LEU A 111 12.55 -5.25 31.94
CA LEU A 111 13.86 -4.67 32.27
C LEU A 111 14.71 -4.45 31.01
N ILE A 112 14.69 -5.37 30.05
CA ILE A 112 15.41 -5.22 28.77
C ILE A 112 14.84 -4.06 27.94
N LEU A 113 13.51 -3.92 27.90
CA LEU A 113 12.86 -2.79 27.23
C LEU A 113 13.25 -1.44 27.85
N ASP A 114 13.30 -1.36 29.19
CA ASP A 114 13.71 -0.15 29.91
C ASP A 114 15.16 0.25 29.56
N ILE A 115 16.05 -0.73 29.40
CA ILE A 115 17.44 -0.50 28.96
C ILE A 115 17.45 0.07 27.54
N TYR A 116 16.65 -0.48 26.62
CA TYR A 116 16.59 0.02 25.24
C TYR A 116 16.03 1.46 25.17
N ALA A 117 14.98 1.76 25.94
CA ALA A 117 14.43 3.10 26.04
C ALA A 117 15.44 4.10 26.61
N SER A 118 16.18 3.70 27.65
CA SER A 118 17.23 4.51 28.28
C SER A 118 18.37 4.83 27.31
N LYS A 119 18.78 3.86 26.47
CA LYS A 119 19.80 4.07 25.44
C LYS A 119 19.35 5.04 24.35
N LYS A 120 18.09 4.95 23.91
CA LYS A 120 17.54 5.86 22.90
C LYS A 120 17.48 7.31 23.39
N LYS A 121 17.27 7.56 24.69
CA LYS A 121 17.19 8.91 25.27
C LYS A 121 18.56 9.58 25.44
N LYS A 122 19.64 8.81 25.48
CA LYS A 122 21.01 9.32 25.70
C LYS A 122 21.71 9.77 24.40
N ASN A 123 21.17 9.38 23.25
CA ASN A 123 21.56 9.85 21.92
C ASN A 123 20.66 11.00 21.48
#